data_AF-J9VSA7-F1
#
_entry.id   AF-J9VSA7-F1
#
_cell.length_a   1.000
_cell.length_b   1.000
_cell.length_c   1.000
_cell.angle_alpha   90.00
_cell.angle_beta   90.00
_cell.angle_gamma   90.00
#
_symmetry.space_group_name_H-M   'P 1'
#
loop_
_entity.id
_entity.type
_entity.pdbx_description
1 polymer ?
#
loop_
_entity_poly.entity_id
_entity_poly.type
_entity_poly.pdbx_seq_one_letter_code
_entity_poly.pdbx_strand_id
1 'polypeptide(L)'
;MEEGRAPGMGGEVTREGREVAREGREVAREDVTYLWKACTALRDWNRPSIFAMWTLFCLVPYTIEMGTSTEMRALLEQTAWHSTELGLHREATASLYAPPEQVGLLFSAFYYSDIFRAFLTDLKPCIPLSEIDVDPTPPPQLIPHGLARASYHTAKYLKDYADPAVDMTTEEHTTLTETEWTGDLKALRHGKDESTPRCQVAWAGFRYCWLWIFLYVPHVTHPRLAAQAHSAIARAITQILHIYAGLIAIKQLNPSWPQIQRLVVCGQLLILCHESGELRSYEAQTLFGMVVGPAG
;
A
#
# COMPACT_ATOMS: atom_id res chain seq x y z
N MET A 1 24.42 -33.34 -50.24
CA MET A 1 24.80 -34.62 -50.90
C MET A 1 25.71 -35.32 -49.92
N GLU A 2 25.17 -36.04 -48.92
CA GLU A 2 24.68 -37.44 -49.05
C GLU A 2 25.79 -38.36 -49.59
N GLU A 3 26.14 -39.49 -49.00
CA GLU A 3 25.38 -40.43 -48.17
C GLU A 3 26.35 -41.51 -47.63
N GLY A 4 26.00 -42.24 -46.56
CA GLY A 4 26.81 -43.41 -46.18
C GLY A 4 26.53 -44.19 -44.88
N ARG A 5 25.26 -44.54 -44.62
CA ARG A 5 24.73 -45.71 -43.85
C ARG A 5 25.42 -46.26 -42.57
N ALA A 6 24.58 -46.40 -41.52
CA ALA A 6 24.70 -47.31 -40.38
C ALA A 6 24.45 -48.80 -40.77
N PRO A 7 24.81 -49.78 -39.91
CA PRO A 7 23.96 -50.28 -38.81
C PRO A 7 24.78 -50.53 -37.51
N GLY A 8 24.28 -50.69 -36.28
CA GLY A 8 23.05 -51.29 -35.77
C GLY A 8 23.40 -52.48 -34.86
N MET A 9 22.74 -52.58 -33.69
CA MET A 9 22.87 -53.57 -32.59
C MET A 9 23.91 -53.23 -31.52
N GLY A 10 23.62 -53.24 -30.22
CA GLY A 10 22.48 -53.72 -29.44
C GLY A 10 23.01 -53.96 -28.03
N GLY A 11 22.35 -53.43 -27.01
CA GLY A 11 22.85 -53.50 -25.63
C GLY A 11 21.78 -53.06 -24.65
N GLU A 12 20.94 -54.03 -24.30
CA GLU A 12 19.96 -54.11 -23.22
C GLU A 12 19.91 -53.00 -22.16
N VAL A 13 18.67 -52.53 -22.01
CA VAL A 13 18.11 -51.75 -20.91
C VAL A 13 18.24 -52.54 -19.60
N THR A 14 19.21 -52.22 -18.75
CA THR A 14 19.16 -52.61 -17.34
C THR A 14 18.24 -51.65 -16.58
N ARG A 15 17.19 -52.26 -16.06
CA ARG A 15 16.05 -51.70 -15.36
C ARG A 15 16.43 -51.32 -13.92
N GLU A 16 17.35 -50.37 -13.77
CA GLU A 16 17.76 -49.82 -12.46
C GLU A 16 17.84 -48.27 -12.44
N GLY A 17 17.28 -47.61 -13.46
CA GLY A 17 17.15 -46.14 -13.52
C GLY A 17 15.79 -45.60 -13.08
N ARG A 18 14.95 -46.40 -12.41
CA ARG A 18 13.58 -46.04 -12.03
C ARG A 18 13.39 -45.87 -10.53
N GLU A 19 14.39 -45.31 -9.87
CA GLU A 19 14.26 -44.93 -8.45
C GLU A 19 15.12 -43.71 -8.09
N VAL A 20 15.10 -42.68 -8.95
CA VAL A 20 15.53 -41.32 -8.56
C VAL A 20 14.55 -40.30 -9.16
N ALA A 21 13.27 -40.48 -8.87
CA ALA A 21 12.20 -39.54 -9.23
C ALA A 21 11.09 -39.55 -8.17
N ARG A 22 11.49 -39.28 -6.92
CA ARG A 22 10.66 -39.03 -5.73
C ARG A 22 11.66 -38.47 -4.72
N GLU A 23 11.56 -37.27 -4.16
CA GLU A 23 10.42 -36.41 -3.88
C GLU A 23 10.89 -34.95 -3.86
N GLY A 24 10.75 -34.24 -4.98
CA GLY A 24 10.54 -32.80 -4.92
C GLY A 24 9.07 -32.55 -4.62
N ARG A 25 8.57 -32.95 -3.44
CA ARG A 25 7.28 -32.42 -3.00
C ARG A 25 7.53 -30.94 -2.76
N GLU A 26 6.99 -30.09 -3.63
CA GLU A 26 6.73 -28.71 -3.26
C GLU A 26 6.07 -28.77 -1.88
N VAL A 27 6.78 -28.26 -0.87
CA VAL A 27 6.19 -28.10 0.45
C VAL A 27 5.11 -27.04 0.24
N ALA A 28 3.87 -27.49 0.08
CA ALA A 28 2.73 -26.61 -0.07
C ALA A 28 2.77 -25.62 1.08
N ARG A 29 2.83 -24.31 0.78
CA ARG A 29 3.03 -23.35 1.87
C ARG A 29 1.83 -23.39 2.80
N GLU A 30 2.08 -23.80 4.04
CA GLU A 30 1.03 -24.04 5.02
C GLU A 30 0.29 -22.74 5.38
N ASP A 31 0.98 -21.60 5.33
CA ASP A 31 0.41 -20.28 5.61
C ASP A 31 -0.72 -19.90 4.64
N VAL A 32 -0.55 -20.20 3.34
CA VAL A 32 -1.62 -20.02 2.33
C VAL A 32 -2.79 -20.94 2.65
N THR A 33 -2.52 -22.17 3.08
CA THR A 33 -3.57 -23.12 3.48
C THR A 33 -4.34 -22.63 4.70
N TYR A 34 -3.65 -22.06 5.69
CA TYR A 34 -4.27 -21.47 6.88
C TYR A 34 -5.15 -20.27 6.52
N LEU A 35 -4.71 -19.40 5.61
CA LEU A 35 -5.51 -18.28 5.09
C LEU A 35 -6.84 -18.80 4.52
N TRP A 36 -6.81 -19.74 3.58
CA TRP A 36 -8.03 -20.22 2.91
C TRP A 36 -8.98 -20.95 3.86
N LYS A 37 -8.44 -21.70 4.83
CA LYS A 37 -9.25 -22.32 5.90
C LYS A 37 -9.92 -21.27 6.78
N ALA A 38 -9.20 -20.21 7.16
CA ALA A 38 -9.75 -19.12 7.94
C ALA A 38 -10.83 -18.33 7.15
N CYS A 39 -10.59 -18.02 5.87
CA CYS A 39 -11.59 -17.39 5.00
C CYS A 39 -12.84 -18.26 4.84
N THR A 40 -12.69 -19.58 4.73
CA THR A 40 -13.81 -20.53 4.68
C THR A 40 -14.60 -20.52 5.98
N ALA A 41 -13.91 -20.63 7.13
CA ALA A 41 -14.56 -20.58 8.43
C ALA A 41 -15.32 -19.26 8.66
N LEU A 42 -14.74 -18.13 8.24
CA LEU A 42 -15.36 -16.82 8.34
C LEU A 42 -16.60 -16.71 7.44
N ARG A 43 -16.54 -17.22 6.21
CA ARG A 43 -17.70 -17.28 5.31
C ARG A 43 -18.82 -18.13 5.89
N ASP A 44 -18.48 -19.29 6.47
CA ASP A 44 -19.46 -20.20 7.05
C ASP A 44 -20.08 -19.63 8.33
N TRP A 45 -19.36 -18.75 9.05
CA TRP A 45 -19.88 -18.01 10.21
C TRP A 45 -21.04 -17.08 9.84
N ASN A 46 -20.96 -16.39 8.69
CA ASN A 46 -22.01 -15.59 8.04
C ASN A 46 -22.89 -14.70 8.96
N ARG A 47 -22.30 -14.11 10.00
CA ARG A 47 -23.01 -13.26 10.98
C ARG A 47 -22.14 -12.10 11.46
N PRO A 48 -22.68 -10.87 11.61
CA PRO A 48 -21.95 -9.77 12.20
C PRO A 48 -21.50 -10.08 13.63
N SER A 49 -20.20 -9.93 13.92
CA SER A 49 -19.65 -10.10 15.26
C SER A 49 -18.29 -9.44 15.42
N ILE A 50 -17.95 -9.02 16.64
CA ILE A 50 -16.60 -8.51 16.96
C ILE A 50 -15.52 -9.57 16.70
N PHE A 51 -15.84 -10.86 16.89
CA PHE A 51 -14.90 -11.94 16.59
C PHE A 51 -14.58 -12.07 15.10
N ALA A 52 -15.58 -11.88 14.23
CA ALA A 52 -15.37 -11.81 12.78
C ALA A 52 -14.46 -10.63 12.40
N MET A 53 -14.62 -9.48 13.06
CA MET A 53 -13.74 -8.32 12.88
C MET A 53 -12.29 -8.63 13.26
N TRP A 54 -12.05 -9.28 14.41
CA TRP A 54 -10.71 -9.73 14.80
C TRP A 54 -10.10 -10.72 13.79
N THR A 55 -10.92 -11.63 13.26
CA THR A 55 -10.46 -12.57 12.23
C THR A 55 -10.01 -11.82 10.99
N LEU A 56 -10.82 -10.88 10.50
CA LEU A 56 -10.51 -10.05 9.34
C LEU A 56 -9.26 -9.17 9.56
N PHE A 57 -9.09 -8.62 10.76
CA PHE A 57 -7.89 -7.89 11.16
C PHE A 57 -6.61 -8.71 10.97
N CYS A 58 -6.66 -10.02 11.23
CA CYS A 58 -5.51 -10.92 11.01
C CYS A 58 -5.30 -11.28 9.52
N LEU A 59 -6.38 -11.35 8.73
CA LEU A 59 -6.32 -11.80 7.33
C LEU A 59 -5.90 -10.68 6.36
N VAL A 60 -6.34 -9.43 6.60
CA VAL A 60 -6.06 -8.30 5.69
C VAL A 60 -4.56 -8.05 5.50
N PRO A 61 -3.72 -7.98 6.55
CA PRO A 61 -2.27 -7.78 6.37
C PRO A 61 -1.60 -8.85 5.51
N TYR A 62 -2.07 -10.11 5.61
CA TYR A 62 -1.55 -11.19 4.77
C TYR A 62 -1.75 -10.92 3.28
N THR A 63 -2.90 -10.38 2.89
CA THR A 63 -3.18 -10.06 1.48
C THR A 63 -2.37 -8.89 0.93
N ILE A 64 -1.83 -8.03 1.80
CA ILE A 64 -0.90 -6.97 1.41
C ILE A 64 0.43 -7.58 0.98
N GLU A 65 0.95 -8.54 1.75
CA GLU A 65 2.27 -9.14 1.48
C GLU A 65 2.21 -10.24 0.42
N MET A 66 1.23 -11.13 0.49
CA MET A 66 1.20 -12.41 -0.25
C MET A 66 -0.01 -12.57 -1.17
N GLY A 67 -1.00 -11.68 -1.07
CA GLY A 67 -2.22 -11.74 -1.86
C GLY A 67 -2.21 -10.82 -3.08
N THR A 68 -3.40 -10.67 -3.66
CA THR A 68 -3.69 -9.77 -4.77
C THR A 68 -4.53 -8.58 -4.31
N SER A 69 -4.56 -7.53 -5.13
CA SER A 69 -5.44 -6.38 -4.90
C SER A 69 -6.93 -6.80 -4.78
N THR A 70 -7.35 -7.80 -5.56
CA THR A 70 -8.71 -8.35 -5.54
C THR A 70 -9.03 -9.07 -4.24
N GLU A 71 -8.12 -9.89 -3.73
CA GLU A 71 -8.30 -10.59 -2.44
C GLU A 71 -8.33 -9.62 -1.27
N MET A 72 -7.43 -8.62 -1.26
CA MET A 72 -7.44 -7.55 -0.26
C MET A 72 -8.78 -6.80 -0.29
N ARG A 73 -9.27 -6.47 -1.49
CA ARG A 73 -10.57 -5.81 -1.66
C ARG A 73 -11.71 -6.65 -1.09
N ALA A 74 -11.78 -7.95 -1.40
CA ALA A 74 -12.85 -8.82 -0.93
C ALA A 74 -12.89 -8.89 0.61
N LEU A 75 -11.73 -8.99 1.27
CA LEU A 75 -11.66 -8.97 2.73
C LEU A 75 -12.06 -7.60 3.32
N LEU A 76 -11.67 -6.50 2.67
CA LEU A 76 -12.06 -5.16 3.11
C LEU A 76 -13.56 -4.88 2.90
N GLU A 77 -14.17 -5.35 1.81
CA GLU A 77 -15.61 -5.28 1.61
C GLU A 77 -16.36 -6.08 2.68
N GLN A 78 -15.84 -7.26 3.04
CA GLN A 78 -16.39 -8.04 4.15
C GLN A 78 -16.22 -7.31 5.50
N THR A 79 -15.07 -6.70 5.75
CA THR A 79 -14.81 -5.89 6.96
C THR A 79 -15.71 -4.67 7.04
N ALA A 80 -15.96 -4.01 5.90
CA ALA A 80 -16.88 -2.89 5.79
C ALA A 80 -18.31 -3.33 6.11
N TRP A 81 -18.77 -4.45 5.56
CA TRP A 81 -20.09 -5.01 5.88
C TRP A 81 -20.24 -5.25 7.39
N HIS A 82 -19.28 -5.94 8.02
CA HIS A 82 -19.29 -6.14 9.47
C HIS A 82 -19.27 -4.83 10.25
N SER A 83 -18.43 -3.87 9.86
CA SER A 83 -18.34 -2.55 10.52
C SER A 83 -19.63 -1.73 10.40
N THR A 84 -20.35 -1.87 9.29
CA THR A 84 -21.64 -1.21 9.07
C THR A 84 -22.74 -1.85 9.90
N GLU A 85 -22.86 -3.18 9.85
CA GLU A 85 -23.88 -3.93 10.60
C GLU A 85 -23.71 -3.79 12.12
N LEU A 86 -22.46 -3.71 12.60
CA LEU A 86 -22.15 -3.51 14.02
C LEU A 86 -22.18 -2.03 14.44
N GLY A 87 -22.34 -1.10 13.49
CA GLY A 87 -22.35 0.34 13.75
C GLY A 87 -21.01 0.93 14.21
N LEU A 88 -19.88 0.27 13.93
CA LEU A 88 -18.57 0.70 14.41
C LEU A 88 -18.08 2.02 13.78
N HIS A 89 -18.62 2.36 12.61
CA HIS A 89 -18.36 3.61 11.89
C HIS A 89 -19.08 4.82 12.50
N ARG A 90 -19.98 4.59 13.48
CA ARG A 90 -20.77 5.63 14.14
C ARG A 90 -20.40 5.76 15.61
N GLU A 91 -20.05 6.95 16.06
CA GLU A 91 -19.68 7.29 17.45
C GLU A 91 -20.76 6.82 18.44
N ALA A 92 -22.03 7.10 18.12
CA ALA A 92 -23.17 6.76 18.98
C ALA A 92 -23.34 5.24 19.21
N THR A 93 -22.91 4.40 18.27
CA THR A 93 -23.01 2.93 18.40
C THR A 93 -21.70 2.35 18.89
N ALA A 94 -20.55 2.83 18.39
CA ALA A 94 -19.22 2.41 18.83
C ALA A 94 -19.00 2.62 20.34
N SER A 95 -19.53 3.72 20.90
CA SER A 95 -19.43 4.03 22.34
C SER A 95 -20.23 3.09 23.25
N LEU A 96 -21.12 2.26 22.71
CA LEU A 96 -21.91 1.29 23.49
C LEU A 96 -21.14 0.00 23.78
N TYR A 97 -20.05 -0.27 23.06
CA TYR A 97 -19.24 -1.46 23.25
C TYR A 97 -18.34 -1.36 24.48
N ALA A 98 -18.06 -2.49 25.10
CA ALA A 98 -17.20 -2.55 26.28
C ALA A 98 -15.72 -2.33 25.89
N PRO A 99 -14.91 -1.64 26.72
CA PRO A 99 -13.50 -1.40 26.42
C PRO A 99 -12.67 -2.64 26.02
N PRO A 100 -12.88 -3.84 26.62
CA PRO A 100 -12.16 -5.06 26.22
C PRO A 100 -12.43 -5.51 24.77
N GLU A 101 -13.51 -5.06 24.14
CA GLU A 101 -13.84 -5.41 22.76
C GLU A 101 -12.99 -4.62 21.74
N GLN A 102 -12.37 -3.53 22.18
CA GLN A 102 -11.45 -2.69 21.39
C GLN A 102 -11.99 -2.29 20.01
N VAL A 103 -13.28 -1.99 19.91
CA VAL A 103 -13.93 -1.72 18.62
C VAL A 103 -13.35 -0.52 17.87
N GLY A 104 -12.89 0.50 18.60
CA GLY A 104 -12.20 1.65 18.02
C GLY A 104 -10.88 1.27 17.35
N LEU A 105 -10.13 0.32 17.92
CA LEU A 105 -8.88 -0.18 17.33
C LEU A 105 -9.16 -1.00 16.07
N LEU A 106 -10.19 -1.85 16.09
CA LEU A 106 -10.61 -2.63 14.92
C LEU A 106 -11.07 -1.72 13.78
N PHE A 107 -11.88 -0.71 14.08
CA PHE A 107 -12.31 0.26 13.09
C PHE A 107 -11.14 1.08 12.54
N SER A 108 -10.21 1.52 13.41
CA SER A 108 -9.00 2.21 13.00
C SER A 108 -8.14 1.39 12.04
N ALA A 109 -7.96 0.11 12.31
CA ALA A 109 -7.20 -0.80 11.44
C ALA A 109 -7.88 -1.03 10.09
N PHE A 110 -9.20 -1.19 10.09
CA PHE A 110 -10.02 -1.26 8.87
C PHE A 110 -9.88 0.03 8.05
N TYR A 111 -10.14 1.18 8.68
CA TYR A 111 -10.07 2.49 8.04
C TYR A 111 -8.70 2.72 7.40
N TYR A 112 -7.62 2.47 8.14
CA TYR A 112 -6.26 2.59 7.62
C TYR A 112 -6.06 1.71 6.37
N SER A 113 -6.47 0.46 6.41
CA SER A 113 -6.28 -0.51 5.33
C SER A 113 -7.12 -0.18 4.09
N ASP A 114 -8.36 0.28 4.29
CA ASP A 114 -9.24 0.67 3.20
C ASP A 114 -8.81 1.96 2.53
N ILE A 115 -8.42 2.99 3.30
CA ILE A 115 -7.83 4.22 2.75
C ILE A 115 -6.51 3.91 2.04
N PHE A 116 -5.68 3.02 2.59
CA PHE A 116 -4.44 2.60 1.94
C PHE A 116 -4.71 1.95 0.57
N ARG A 117 -5.69 1.05 0.47
CA ARG A 117 -6.09 0.39 -0.78
C ARG A 117 -6.73 1.37 -1.76
N ALA A 118 -7.69 2.18 -1.31
CA ALA A 118 -8.35 3.18 -2.13
C ALA A 118 -7.35 4.18 -2.71
N PHE A 119 -6.27 4.48 -1.98
CA PHE A 119 -5.21 5.37 -2.48
C PHE A 119 -4.17 4.69 -3.38
N LEU A 120 -4.22 3.38 -3.51
CA LEU A 120 -3.37 2.58 -4.40
C LEU A 120 -4.06 2.21 -5.71
N THR A 121 -5.38 2.32 -5.76
CA THR A 121 -6.20 1.80 -6.84
C THR A 121 -7.20 2.88 -7.24
N ASP A 122 -7.80 2.80 -8.42
CA ASP A 122 -8.87 3.73 -8.82
C ASP A 122 -10.22 3.42 -8.12
N LEU A 123 -10.17 2.78 -6.95
CA LEU A 123 -11.34 2.30 -6.23
C LEU A 123 -11.67 3.22 -5.06
N LYS A 124 -12.96 3.44 -4.84
CA LYS A 124 -13.46 4.20 -3.69
C LYS A 124 -13.25 3.41 -2.38
N PRO A 125 -13.19 4.12 -1.23
CA PRO A 125 -13.34 3.48 0.07
C PRO A 125 -14.63 2.64 0.15
N CYS A 126 -14.59 1.54 0.91
CA CYS A 126 -15.71 0.61 1.04
C CYS A 126 -16.87 1.22 1.82
N ILE A 127 -16.59 2.05 2.83
CA ILE A 127 -17.58 2.87 3.53
C ILE A 127 -17.43 4.32 3.04
N PRO A 128 -18.51 4.99 2.58
CA PRO A 128 -18.45 6.39 2.21
C PRO A 128 -17.93 7.25 3.37
N LEU A 129 -16.95 8.12 3.10
CA LEU A 129 -16.34 8.97 4.13
C LEU A 129 -17.32 9.93 4.80
N SER A 130 -18.43 10.24 4.14
CA SER A 130 -19.53 11.03 4.70
C SER A 130 -20.36 10.30 5.75
N GLU A 131 -20.28 8.97 5.82
CA GLU A 131 -21.02 8.14 6.77
C GLU A 131 -20.21 7.84 8.06
N ILE A 132 -18.92 8.16 8.06
CA ILE A 132 -18.02 7.93 9.19
C ILE A 132 -17.99 9.18 10.07
N ASP A 133 -18.46 9.07 11.31
CA ASP A 133 -18.40 10.16 12.30
C ASP A 133 -17.57 9.83 13.55
N VAL A 134 -17.17 8.56 13.71
CA VAL A 134 -16.22 8.11 14.74
C VAL A 134 -14.81 8.58 14.42
N ASP A 135 -14.01 8.91 15.44
CA ASP A 135 -12.57 9.18 15.26
C ASP A 135 -11.86 7.88 14.80
N PRO A 136 -11.29 7.84 13.58
CA PRO A 136 -10.60 6.65 13.08
C PRO A 136 -9.19 6.48 13.66
N THR A 137 -8.74 7.38 14.55
CA THR A 137 -7.41 7.37 15.17
C THR A 137 -7.45 7.40 16.71
N PRO A 138 -8.29 6.58 17.36
CA PRO A 138 -8.50 6.67 18.79
C PRO A 138 -7.24 6.27 19.59
N PRO A 139 -6.98 6.90 20.75
CA PRO A 139 -6.01 6.38 21.71
C PRO A 139 -6.52 5.09 22.39
N PRO A 140 -5.68 4.06 22.62
CA PRO A 140 -4.29 3.94 22.21
C PRO A 140 -4.15 3.63 20.70
N GLN A 141 -3.17 4.27 20.06
CA GLN A 141 -2.97 4.12 18.62
C GLN A 141 -2.26 2.80 18.30
N LEU A 142 -2.93 1.94 17.52
CA LEU A 142 -2.30 0.76 16.90
C LEU A 142 -1.32 1.18 15.80
N ILE A 143 -1.70 2.19 15.03
CA ILE A 143 -0.92 2.71 13.91
C ILE A 143 -0.04 3.86 14.41
N PRO A 144 1.27 3.87 14.15
CA PRO A 144 2.15 4.97 14.53
C PRO A 144 1.59 6.33 14.11
N HIS A 145 1.70 7.33 15.00
CA HIS A 145 1.07 8.64 14.82
C HIS A 145 1.30 9.25 13.43
N GLY A 146 2.55 9.24 12.93
CA GLY A 146 2.87 9.77 11.59
C GLY A 146 2.11 9.08 10.45
N LEU A 147 1.89 7.76 10.55
CA LEU A 147 1.13 6.98 9.57
C LEU A 147 -0.38 7.22 9.70
N ALA A 148 -0.88 7.34 10.93
CA ALA A 148 -2.27 7.69 11.20
C ALA A 148 -2.61 9.07 10.62
N ARG A 149 -1.76 10.09 10.85
CA ARG A 149 -1.90 11.44 10.27
C ARG A 149 -1.85 11.44 8.75
N ALA A 150 -0.91 10.71 8.14
CA ALA A 150 -0.86 10.60 6.69
C ALA A 150 -2.12 9.93 6.11
N SER A 151 -2.72 8.98 6.83
CA SER A 151 -3.97 8.31 6.41
C SER A 151 -5.18 9.24 6.53
N TYR A 152 -5.23 10.06 7.58
CA TYR A 152 -6.20 11.13 7.71
C TYR A 152 -6.14 12.10 6.51
N HIS A 153 -4.94 12.58 6.17
CA HIS A 153 -4.74 13.46 5.00
C HIS A 153 -5.12 12.77 3.69
N THR A 154 -4.84 11.48 3.56
CA THR A 154 -5.25 10.68 2.40
C THR A 154 -6.78 10.63 2.29
N ALA A 155 -7.49 10.38 3.39
CA ALA A 155 -8.94 10.33 3.37
C ALA A 155 -9.56 11.70 3.05
N LYS A 156 -9.01 12.79 3.60
CA LYS A 156 -9.42 14.15 3.25
C LYS A 156 -9.24 14.43 1.76
N TYR A 157 -8.08 14.12 1.21
CA TYR A 157 -7.82 14.24 -0.23
C TYR A 157 -8.80 13.42 -1.07
N LEU A 158 -9.06 12.15 -0.71
CA LEU A 158 -9.99 11.29 -1.43
C LEU A 158 -11.44 11.81 -1.33
N LYS A 159 -11.81 12.44 -0.22
CA LYS A 159 -13.12 13.10 -0.05
C LYS A 159 -13.25 14.27 -1.01
N ASP A 160 -12.26 15.15 -1.05
CA ASP A 160 -12.23 16.30 -1.96
C ASP A 160 -12.24 15.83 -3.42
N TYR A 161 -11.43 14.82 -3.77
CA TYR A 161 -11.37 14.25 -5.11
C TYR A 161 -12.71 13.63 -5.57
N ALA A 162 -13.50 13.10 -4.63
CA ALA A 162 -14.81 12.52 -4.93
C ALA A 162 -15.95 13.56 -4.98
N ASP A 163 -15.71 14.79 -4.54
CA ASP A 163 -16.72 15.86 -4.50
C ASP A 163 -16.66 16.70 -5.79
N PRO A 164 -17.71 16.66 -6.64
CA PRO A 164 -17.74 17.43 -7.88
C PRO A 164 -17.78 18.96 -7.65
N ALA A 165 -18.06 19.41 -6.43
CA ALA A 165 -18.02 20.83 -6.08
C ALA A 165 -16.60 21.33 -5.76
N VAL A 166 -15.62 20.44 -5.61
CA VAL A 166 -14.23 20.80 -5.28
C VAL A 166 -13.37 20.76 -6.55
N ASP A 167 -12.80 21.91 -6.92
CA ASP A 167 -11.82 21.99 -8.00
C ASP A 167 -10.40 21.76 -7.46
N MET A 168 -9.95 20.51 -7.60
CA MET A 168 -8.62 20.03 -7.23
C MET A 168 -7.49 20.64 -8.08
N THR A 169 -7.80 21.38 -9.15
CA THR A 169 -6.80 21.93 -10.08
C THR A 169 -6.45 23.39 -9.80
N THR A 170 -7.05 23.99 -8.76
CA THR A 170 -6.77 25.36 -8.37
C THR A 170 -5.48 25.50 -7.57
N GLU A 171 -4.78 26.62 -7.76
CA GLU A 171 -3.59 26.98 -6.97
C GLU A 171 -3.93 27.16 -5.48
N GLU A 172 -5.13 27.68 -5.19
CA GLU A 172 -5.65 27.86 -3.83
C GLU A 172 -5.80 26.52 -3.11
N HIS A 173 -6.46 25.53 -3.75
CA HIS A 173 -6.60 24.19 -3.19
C HIS A 173 -5.24 23.54 -2.93
N THR A 174 -4.33 23.62 -3.91
CA THR A 174 -2.96 23.08 -3.79
C THR A 174 -2.22 23.68 -2.61
N THR A 175 -2.21 25.02 -2.51
CA THR A 175 -1.46 25.75 -1.48
C THR A 175 -2.02 25.51 -0.08
N LEU A 176 -3.35 25.49 0.06
CA LEU A 176 -4.01 25.24 1.34
C LEU A 176 -3.74 23.81 1.82
N THR A 177 -3.84 22.85 0.92
CA THR A 177 -3.59 21.43 1.20
C THR A 177 -2.11 21.20 1.58
N GLU A 178 -1.17 21.75 0.82
CA GLU A 178 0.27 21.63 1.11
C GLU A 178 0.64 22.28 2.46
N THR A 179 0.06 23.42 2.78
CA THR A 179 0.30 24.12 4.06
C THR A 179 -0.08 23.25 5.25
N GLU A 180 -1.24 22.59 5.18
CA GLU A 180 -1.72 21.68 6.22
C GLU A 180 -0.78 20.47 6.40
N TRP A 181 -0.41 19.80 5.30
CA TRP A 181 0.45 18.62 5.36
C TRP A 181 1.87 18.94 5.81
N THR A 182 2.38 20.12 5.45
CA THR A 182 3.74 20.56 5.77
C THR A 182 3.96 20.69 7.27
N GLY A 183 2.95 21.10 8.05
CA GLY A 183 3.04 21.17 9.51
C GLY A 183 3.36 19.80 10.12
N ASP A 184 2.56 18.79 9.78
CA ASP A 184 2.74 17.42 10.26
C ASP A 184 4.04 16.78 9.73
N LEU A 185 4.41 17.04 8.47
CA LEU A 185 5.65 16.55 7.89
C LEU A 185 6.90 17.16 8.56
N LYS A 186 6.86 18.45 8.90
CA LYS A 186 7.93 19.09 9.67
C LYS A 186 8.07 18.47 11.05
N ALA A 187 6.95 18.23 11.74
CA ALA A 187 6.94 17.54 13.03
C ALA A 187 7.52 16.12 12.92
N LEU A 188 7.20 15.39 11.86
CA LEU A 188 7.76 14.06 11.59
C LEU A 188 9.27 14.07 11.36
N ARG A 189 9.79 15.05 10.60
CA ARG A 189 11.21 15.11 10.20
C ARG A 189 12.14 15.76 11.22
N HIS A 190 11.62 16.71 11.97
CA HIS A 190 12.39 17.54 12.90
C HIS A 190 11.95 17.38 14.35
N GLY A 191 10.96 16.51 14.61
CA GLY A 191 10.58 16.11 15.96
C GLY A 191 11.77 15.49 16.68
N LYS A 192 11.94 15.84 17.95
CA LYS A 192 13.01 15.33 18.82
C LYS A 192 12.70 13.97 19.43
N ASP A 193 11.68 13.28 18.93
CA ASP A 193 11.28 11.99 19.46
C ASP A 193 12.18 10.87 18.90
N GLU A 194 13.36 10.73 19.50
CA GLU A 194 14.32 9.68 19.19
C GLU A 194 13.79 8.27 19.51
N SER A 195 12.65 8.15 20.21
CA SER A 195 12.06 6.87 20.58
C SER A 195 11.28 6.21 19.44
N THR A 196 10.83 6.98 18.44
CA THR A 196 10.09 6.44 17.30
C THR A 196 11.04 5.64 16.37
N PRO A 197 10.75 4.36 16.08
CA PRO A 197 11.59 3.55 15.19
C PRO A 197 11.77 4.18 13.81
N ARG A 198 13.01 4.16 13.29
CA ARG A 198 13.36 4.75 11.98
C ARG A 198 12.48 4.24 10.83
N CYS A 199 12.09 2.97 10.86
CA CYS A 199 11.21 2.39 9.84
C CYS A 199 9.81 3.05 9.83
N GLN A 200 9.26 3.40 11.00
CA GLN A 200 7.96 4.06 11.09
C GLN A 200 8.02 5.49 10.54
N VAL A 201 9.10 6.23 10.86
CA VAL A 201 9.36 7.57 10.30
C VAL A 201 9.51 7.49 8.78
N ALA A 202 10.27 6.51 8.29
CA ALA A 202 10.46 6.27 6.87
C ALA A 202 9.13 5.97 6.15
N TRP A 203 8.31 5.05 6.69
CA TRP A 203 7.00 4.73 6.10
C TRP A 203 6.04 5.92 6.12
N ALA A 204 6.01 6.71 7.20
CA ALA A 204 5.20 7.92 7.25
C ALA A 204 5.69 8.97 6.24
N GLY A 205 6.99 9.19 6.16
CA GLY A 205 7.61 10.10 5.18
C GLY A 205 7.31 9.68 3.75
N PHE A 206 7.30 8.37 3.48
CA PHE A 206 6.89 7.81 2.19
C PHE A 206 5.43 8.18 1.87
N ARG A 207 4.51 7.99 2.82
CA ARG A 207 3.07 8.29 2.62
C ARG A 207 2.83 9.76 2.30
N TYR A 208 3.55 10.65 2.97
CA TYR A 208 3.54 12.07 2.62
C TYR A 208 4.05 12.32 1.21
N CYS A 209 5.25 11.83 0.84
CA CYS A 209 5.76 12.03 -0.53
C CYS A 209 4.78 11.51 -1.60
N TRP A 210 4.10 10.41 -1.32
CA TRP A 210 3.06 9.87 -2.18
C TRP A 210 1.85 10.82 -2.29
N LEU A 211 1.38 11.40 -1.19
CA LEU A 211 0.34 12.46 -1.20
C LEU A 211 0.75 13.68 -2.04
N TRP A 212 2.01 14.12 -1.94
CA TRP A 212 2.53 15.22 -2.77
C TRP A 212 2.45 14.88 -4.26
N ILE A 213 2.76 13.65 -4.66
CA ILE A 213 2.59 13.24 -6.06
C ILE A 213 1.12 13.40 -6.49
N PHE A 214 0.18 12.87 -5.71
CA PHE A 214 -1.25 12.97 -6.02
C PHE A 214 -1.77 14.41 -6.08
N LEU A 215 -1.25 15.29 -5.21
CA LEU A 215 -1.60 16.70 -5.23
C LEU A 215 -1.16 17.37 -6.53
N TYR A 216 0.02 17.03 -7.06
CA TYR A 216 0.60 17.70 -8.23
C TYR A 216 0.31 17.03 -9.57
N VAL A 217 -0.07 15.75 -9.61
CA VAL A 217 -0.40 15.02 -10.85
C VAL A 217 -1.46 15.75 -11.70
N PRO A 218 -2.56 16.30 -11.15
CA PRO A 218 -3.54 17.06 -11.94
C PRO A 218 -2.97 18.27 -12.69
N HIS A 219 -1.80 18.76 -12.28
CA HIS A 219 -1.20 19.98 -12.80
C HIS A 219 -0.07 19.74 -13.80
N VAL A 220 0.30 18.49 -14.11
CA VAL A 220 1.43 18.19 -15.01
C VAL A 220 1.24 18.73 -16.42
N THR A 221 0.00 18.89 -16.88
CA THR A 221 -0.35 19.52 -18.16
C THR A 221 -0.89 20.94 -17.99
N HIS A 222 -0.91 21.50 -16.78
CA HIS A 222 -1.52 22.80 -16.51
C HIS A 222 -0.65 23.94 -17.06
N PRO A 223 -1.20 24.91 -17.83
CA PRO A 223 -0.41 25.91 -18.56
C PRO A 223 0.53 26.76 -17.70
N ARG A 224 0.18 26.97 -16.42
CA ARG A 224 0.96 27.80 -15.48
C ARG A 224 1.63 27.02 -14.36
N LEU A 225 1.12 25.83 -14.03
CA LEU A 225 1.52 25.07 -12.84
C LEU A 225 2.35 23.84 -13.20
N ALA A 226 2.45 23.47 -14.49
CA ALA A 226 3.20 22.29 -14.93
C ALA A 226 4.65 22.31 -14.46
N ALA A 227 5.37 23.42 -14.55
CA ALA A 227 6.76 23.49 -14.11
C ALA A 227 6.90 23.18 -12.60
N GLN A 228 6.04 23.79 -11.77
CA GLN A 228 6.00 23.52 -10.34
C GLN A 228 5.62 22.06 -10.05
N ALA A 229 4.64 21.52 -10.78
CA ALA A 229 4.19 20.15 -10.63
C ALA A 229 5.31 19.14 -10.92
N HIS A 230 6.03 19.29 -12.03
CA HIS A 230 7.16 18.41 -12.35
C HIS A 230 8.25 18.49 -11.28
N SER A 231 8.56 19.69 -10.77
CA SER A 231 9.56 19.85 -9.71
C SER A 231 9.15 19.20 -8.38
N ALA A 232 7.90 19.40 -7.96
CA ALA A 232 7.36 18.79 -6.76
C ALA A 232 7.34 17.26 -6.87
N ILE A 233 6.89 16.73 -8.01
CA ILE A 233 6.85 15.30 -8.30
C ILE A 233 8.26 14.69 -8.32
N ALA A 234 9.23 15.32 -9.02
CA ALA A 234 10.61 14.86 -9.08
C ALA A 234 11.25 14.77 -7.68
N ARG A 235 11.02 15.79 -6.84
CA ARG A 235 11.47 15.81 -5.45
C ARG A 235 10.81 14.70 -4.62
N ALA A 236 9.51 14.49 -4.77
CA ALA A 236 8.78 13.45 -4.05
C ALA A 236 9.26 12.04 -4.43
N ILE A 237 9.46 11.76 -5.72
CA ILE A 237 9.99 10.48 -6.21
C ILE A 237 11.39 10.25 -5.65
N THR A 238 12.26 11.26 -5.73
CA THR A 238 13.62 11.17 -5.18
C THR A 238 13.58 10.75 -3.71
N GLN A 239 12.72 11.36 -2.91
CA GLN A 239 12.57 11.00 -1.50
C GLN A 239 12.03 9.58 -1.31
N ILE A 240 11.03 9.17 -2.09
CA ILE A 240 10.47 7.81 -2.05
C ILE A 240 11.55 6.76 -2.33
N LEU A 241 12.36 6.95 -3.37
CA LEU A 241 13.40 6.00 -3.74
C LEU A 241 14.50 5.90 -2.67
N HIS A 242 14.89 7.04 -2.08
CA HIS A 242 15.83 7.03 -0.95
C HIS A 242 15.24 6.38 0.31
N ILE A 243 13.94 6.55 0.55
CA ILE A 243 13.24 5.87 1.64
C ILE A 243 13.25 4.35 1.43
N TYR A 244 12.94 3.88 0.23
CA TYR A 244 13.03 2.45 -0.08
C TYR A 244 14.44 1.91 0.09
N ALA A 245 15.47 2.61 -0.42
CA ALA A 245 16.86 2.23 -0.22
C ALA A 245 17.23 2.16 1.28
N GLY A 246 16.79 3.13 2.08
CA GLY A 246 16.99 3.13 3.53
C GLY A 246 16.30 1.96 4.23
N LEU A 247 15.05 1.65 3.87
CA LEU A 247 14.29 0.52 4.42
C LEU A 247 14.94 -0.83 4.05
N ILE A 248 15.47 -0.98 2.83
CA ILE A 248 16.24 -2.16 2.41
C ILE A 248 17.50 -2.30 3.27
N ALA A 249 18.26 -1.22 3.45
CA ALA A 249 19.51 -1.23 4.21
C ALA A 249 19.31 -1.68 5.66
N ILE A 250 18.17 -1.35 6.28
CA ILE A 250 17.83 -1.78 7.64
C ILE A 250 17.00 -3.08 7.70
N LYS A 251 16.80 -3.76 6.56
CA LYS A 251 16.00 -5.00 6.45
C LYS A 251 14.58 -4.85 6.99
N GLN A 252 13.95 -3.72 6.69
CA GLN A 252 12.56 -3.40 7.07
C GLN A 252 11.64 -3.23 5.84
N LEU A 253 12.09 -3.68 4.67
CA LEU A 253 11.29 -3.73 3.46
C LEU A 253 11.03 -5.18 3.05
N ASN A 254 9.81 -5.67 3.28
CA ASN A 254 9.31 -6.89 2.67
C ASN A 254 8.68 -6.55 1.32
N PRO A 255 9.12 -7.18 0.21
CA PRO A 255 8.48 -6.99 -1.09
C PRO A 255 6.98 -7.30 -1.03
N SER A 256 6.17 -6.41 -1.59
CA SER A 256 4.72 -6.58 -1.67
C SER A 256 4.19 -5.93 -2.95
N TRP A 257 3.02 -6.40 -3.43
CA TRP A 257 2.43 -5.87 -4.66
C TRP A 257 2.20 -4.34 -4.63
N PRO A 258 1.81 -3.70 -3.49
CA PRO A 258 1.66 -2.25 -3.46
C PRO A 258 2.96 -1.49 -3.69
N GLN A 259 4.07 -2.04 -3.19
CA GLN A 259 5.40 -1.42 -3.33
C GLN A 259 5.85 -1.51 -4.78
N ILE A 260 5.67 -2.67 -5.43
CA ILE A 260 6.00 -2.85 -6.85
C ILE A 260 5.19 -1.88 -7.70
N GLN A 261 3.88 -1.77 -7.47
CA GLN A 261 3.03 -0.84 -8.21
C GLN A 261 3.52 0.61 -8.09
N ARG A 262 3.85 1.05 -6.87
CA ARG A 262 4.38 2.41 -6.62
C ARG A 262 5.73 2.64 -7.29
N LEU A 263 6.64 1.67 -7.26
CA LEU A 263 7.93 1.77 -7.94
C LEU A 263 7.76 1.91 -9.45
N VAL A 264 6.83 1.17 -10.05
CA VAL A 264 6.49 1.30 -11.47
C VAL A 264 5.95 2.70 -11.78
N VAL A 265 5.02 3.23 -10.97
CA VAL A 265 4.50 4.59 -11.14
C VAL A 265 5.58 5.64 -10.96
N CYS A 266 6.47 5.50 -9.97
CA CYS A 266 7.65 6.37 -9.84
C CYS A 266 8.51 6.33 -11.11
N GLY A 267 8.74 5.16 -11.69
CA GLY A 267 9.44 5.02 -12.97
C GLY A 267 8.75 5.78 -14.11
N GLN A 268 7.43 5.67 -14.24
CA GLN A 268 6.66 6.41 -15.25
C GLN A 268 6.77 7.92 -15.05
N LEU A 269 6.64 8.41 -13.82
CA LEU A 269 6.74 9.83 -13.51
C LEU A 269 8.17 10.36 -13.70
N LEU A 270 9.21 9.56 -13.48
CA LEU A 270 10.59 9.94 -13.81
C LEU A 270 10.78 10.18 -15.31
N ILE A 271 10.14 9.38 -16.17
CA ILE A 271 10.16 9.60 -17.63
C ILE A 271 9.56 10.99 -17.93
N LEU A 272 8.42 11.30 -17.33
CA LEU A 272 7.74 12.59 -17.53
C LEU A 272 8.57 13.78 -17.03
N CYS A 273 9.15 13.68 -15.83
CA CYS A 273 10.03 14.72 -15.28
C CYS A 273 11.33 14.89 -16.08
N HIS A 274 11.85 13.81 -16.69
CA HIS A 274 13.01 13.92 -17.58
C HIS A 274 12.65 14.62 -18.89
N GLU A 275 11.54 14.22 -19.52
CA GLU A 275 11.04 14.82 -20.76
C GLU A 275 10.69 16.30 -20.59
N SER A 276 10.16 16.69 -19.42
CA SER A 276 9.86 18.09 -19.11
C SER A 276 11.11 18.95 -18.85
N GLY A 277 12.31 18.34 -18.81
CA GLY A 277 13.56 19.02 -18.50
C GLY A 277 13.79 19.33 -17.01
N GLU A 278 12.96 18.80 -16.10
CA GLU A 278 13.13 18.98 -14.66
C GLU A 278 14.33 18.19 -14.13
N LEU A 279 14.55 16.98 -14.69
CA LEU A 279 15.67 16.12 -14.32
C LEU A 279 16.76 16.12 -15.40
N ARG A 280 18.00 16.37 -14.99
CA ARG A 280 19.18 16.18 -15.84
C ARG A 280 19.39 14.69 -16.11
N SER A 281 20.04 14.36 -17.24
CA SER A 281 20.27 12.97 -17.64
C SER A 281 20.96 12.13 -16.56
N TYR A 282 21.93 12.68 -15.82
CA TYR A 282 22.59 11.93 -14.74
C TYR A 282 21.67 11.68 -13.53
N GLU A 283 20.77 12.62 -13.21
CA GLU A 283 19.80 12.49 -12.10
C GLU A 283 18.77 11.43 -12.45
N ALA A 284 18.22 11.51 -13.66
CA ALA A 284 17.30 10.52 -14.19
C ALA A 284 17.94 9.12 -14.17
N GLN A 285 19.15 8.96 -14.70
CA GLN A 285 19.87 7.68 -14.69
C GLN A 285 20.07 7.13 -13.28
N THR A 286 20.47 7.99 -12.33
CA THR A 286 20.66 7.60 -10.92
C THR A 286 19.35 7.10 -10.32
N LEU A 287 18.26 7.84 -10.50
CA LEU A 287 16.95 7.50 -9.95
C LEU A 287 16.36 6.25 -10.62
N PHE A 288 16.51 6.07 -11.94
CA PHE A 288 16.13 4.84 -12.63
C PHE A 288 16.93 3.63 -12.12
N GLY A 289 18.21 3.81 -11.83
CA GLY A 289 19.03 2.79 -11.18
C GLY A 289 18.37 2.30 -9.88
N MET A 290 17.92 3.22 -9.02
CA MET A 290 17.25 2.88 -7.76
C MET A 290 15.90 2.16 -7.95
N VAL A 291 15.18 2.40 -9.05
CA VAL A 291 13.91 1.72 -9.36
C VAL A 291 14.13 0.27 -9.77
N VAL A 292 15.13 0.01 -10.60
CA VAL A 292 15.38 -1.31 -11.21
C VAL A 292 16.15 -2.25 -10.26
N GLY A 293 16.82 -1.69 -9.25
CA GLY A 293 17.34 -2.43 -8.11
C GLY A 293 18.44 -1.64 -7.40
N PRO A 294 18.59 -1.78 -6.07
CA PRO A 294 19.77 -1.26 -5.42
C PRO A 294 20.99 -1.95 -6.04
N ALA A 295 22.01 -1.18 -6.42
CA ALA A 295 23.36 -1.75 -6.51
C ALA A 295 23.63 -2.44 -5.16
N GLY A 296 24.01 -3.73 -5.25
CA GLY A 296 24.07 -4.65 -4.11
C GLY A 296 24.95 -4.21 -2.94
#